data_AF-A0A9J6F0H6-F1
#
_entry.id   AF-A0A9J6F0H6-F1
#
_cell.length_a   1.000
_cell.length_b   1.000
_cell.length_c   1.000
_cell.angle_alpha   90.00
_cell.angle_beta   90.00
_cell.angle_gamma   90.00
#
_symmetry.space_group_name_H-M   'P 1'
#
loop_
_entity.id
_entity.type
_entity.pdbx_description
1 polymer ?
#
loop_
_entity_poly.entity_id
_entity_poly.type
_entity_poly.pdbx_seq_one_letter_code
_entity_poly.pdbx_strand_id
1 'polypeptide(L)'
;MKRSSRKKNKRVNPKDLAYLTLMASCIKAFNPKLSFKQVKRVILDIVWFESNVTKILEAAENKTGTDLHFYRMTIADLRNVSEHVDWLQMLQRLFDSVNVTLTPEEPVVLNELYYFQTIVEFIMKNTSRHTTYNYMIWRLIRNLGPLALPKLRELSFRISQASRGVKKDIPLSTRCVYYIGDVMDFPAGRLYVERYFGKDAKKDVTDAKRGQPFILSYISFRKQWSKINLMTLHKKYNRYEWSSGPAVVNAYYYPQVNGISAKPTLYIYVFLYINLGGIGAVIGHEVTHAFDDTGSQFDSNGNMQNWWTNKTREKFLRKMTCFKEQYGNITDERLKVKLNGKKTVGENIADNGGIHQAYHAYRAWARKHKVESLPGLENFTADQLFFISVALTWCNNPRPRRLQHQINSDVHAPSRYRVNVPLSNMEEFSRAFKCAKDSPMYSKRKCVLW
;
A
#
# COMPACT_ATOMS: atom_id res chain seq x y z
N MET A 1 -13.08 -7.44 57.19
CA MET A 1 -12.03 -7.00 56.25
C MET A 1 -12.63 -6.69 54.88
N LYS A 2 -12.74 -5.40 54.51
CA LYS A 2 -13.22 -4.96 53.19
C LYS A 2 -12.14 -5.22 52.13
N ARG A 3 -12.37 -6.17 51.21
CA ARG A 3 -11.54 -6.32 49.99
C ARG A 3 -11.94 -5.24 48.98
N SER A 4 -11.17 -4.15 48.97
CA SER A 4 -11.23 -3.09 47.95
C SER A 4 -10.76 -3.65 46.60
N SER A 5 -11.68 -3.77 45.65
CA SER A 5 -11.38 -4.01 44.24
C SER A 5 -10.86 -2.71 43.61
N ARG A 6 -9.54 -2.49 43.68
CA ARG A 6 -8.88 -1.43 42.89
C ARG A 6 -9.11 -1.72 41.40
N LYS A 7 -10.09 -1.04 40.80
CA LYS A 7 -10.19 -0.86 39.34
C LYS A 7 -8.86 -0.29 38.86
N LYS A 8 -8.01 -1.11 38.25
CA LYS A 8 -6.81 -0.63 37.56
C LYS A 8 -7.29 0.34 36.48
N ASN A 9 -7.07 1.64 36.67
CA ASN A 9 -7.24 2.64 35.63
C ASN A 9 -6.35 2.25 34.45
N LYS A 10 -6.95 1.63 33.42
CA LYS A 10 -6.25 1.37 32.16
C LYS A 10 -5.85 2.74 31.61
N ARG A 11 -4.53 3.04 31.61
CA ARG A 11 -4.01 4.25 30.99
C ARG A 11 -4.45 4.26 29.52
N VAL A 12 -5.09 5.34 29.09
CA VAL A 12 -5.50 5.52 27.69
C VAL A 12 -4.26 5.47 26.81
N ASN A 13 -4.32 4.69 25.72
CA ASN A 13 -3.22 4.57 24.78
C ASN A 13 -2.86 5.98 24.23
N PRO A 14 -1.59 6.38 24.20
CA PRO A 14 -1.19 7.68 23.67
C PRO A 14 -1.67 7.97 22.23
N LYS A 15 -1.85 6.92 21.41
CA LYS A 15 -2.41 7.05 20.05
C LYS A 15 -3.87 7.48 20.10
N ASP A 16 -4.67 6.80 20.91
CA ASP A 16 -6.09 7.08 21.07
C ASP A 16 -6.28 8.47 21.67
N LEU A 17 -5.46 8.83 22.68
CA LEU A 17 -5.50 10.16 23.26
C LEU A 17 -5.20 11.26 22.23
N ALA A 18 -4.18 11.07 21.39
CA ALA A 18 -3.87 12.04 20.33
C ALA A 18 -5.02 12.16 19.32
N TYR A 19 -5.65 11.04 18.96
CA TYR A 19 -6.77 11.00 18.02
C TYR A 19 -8.02 11.70 18.58
N LEU A 20 -8.41 11.36 19.82
CA LEU A 20 -9.54 11.98 20.51
C LEU A 20 -9.30 13.49 20.75
N THR A 21 -8.05 13.88 21.03
CA THR A 21 -7.67 15.30 21.19
C THR A 21 -7.83 16.08 19.90
N LEU A 22 -7.41 15.51 18.76
CA LEU A 22 -7.62 16.11 17.44
C LEU A 22 -9.12 16.30 17.19
N MET A 23 -9.95 15.26 17.38
CA MET A 23 -11.40 15.37 17.20
C MET A 23 -12.01 16.46 18.08
N ALA A 24 -11.71 16.46 19.38
CA ALA A 24 -12.25 17.43 20.32
C ALA A 24 -11.88 18.87 19.94
N SER A 25 -10.62 19.08 19.55
CA SER A 25 -10.11 20.37 19.12
C SER A 25 -10.79 20.84 17.82
N CYS A 26 -10.98 19.96 16.84
CA CYS A 26 -11.71 20.27 15.62
C CYS A 26 -13.16 20.66 15.91
N ILE A 27 -13.89 19.84 16.67
CA ILE A 27 -15.31 20.08 16.98
C ILE A 27 -15.48 21.42 17.69
N LYS A 28 -14.61 21.72 18.67
CA LYS A 28 -14.63 23.00 19.39
C LYS A 28 -14.25 24.19 18.52
N ALA A 29 -13.35 24.02 17.56
CA ALA A 29 -12.98 25.08 16.63
C ALA A 29 -14.15 25.44 15.70
N PHE A 30 -14.88 24.45 15.19
CA PHE A 30 -16.05 24.68 14.33
C PHE A 30 -17.30 25.12 15.10
N ASN A 31 -17.47 24.69 16.35
CA ASN A 31 -18.58 25.12 17.19
C ASN A 31 -18.14 25.34 18.66
N PRO A 32 -17.65 26.56 18.98
CA PRO A 32 -17.12 26.88 20.30
C PRO A 32 -18.14 26.74 21.43
N LYS A 33 -19.43 26.92 21.13
CA LYS A 33 -20.54 26.95 22.09
C LYS A 33 -20.89 25.57 22.68
N LEU A 34 -20.50 24.48 22.03
CA LEU A 34 -20.83 23.12 22.50
C LEU A 34 -20.21 22.83 23.87
N SER A 35 -20.99 22.35 24.82
CA SER A 35 -20.46 21.89 26.12
C SER A 35 -19.50 20.70 25.95
N PHE A 36 -18.64 20.47 26.95
CA PHE A 36 -17.76 19.29 26.97
C PHE A 36 -18.55 17.97 26.82
N LYS A 37 -19.73 17.87 27.46
CA LYS A 37 -20.61 16.70 27.37
C LYS A 37 -21.10 16.46 25.94
N GLN A 38 -21.46 17.53 25.22
CA GLN A 38 -21.89 17.44 23.81
C GLN A 38 -20.72 17.03 22.90
N VAL A 39 -19.55 17.66 23.04
CA VAL A 39 -18.35 17.30 22.26
C VAL A 39 -17.98 15.84 22.48
N LYS A 40 -17.96 15.40 23.75
CA LYS A 40 -17.68 14.01 24.11
C LYS A 40 -18.66 13.03 23.46
N ARG A 41 -19.95 13.36 23.42
CA ARG A 41 -20.97 12.51 22.79
C ARG A 41 -20.68 12.34 21.29
N VAL A 42 -20.46 13.44 20.57
CA VAL A 42 -20.13 13.39 19.12
C VAL A 42 -18.89 12.54 18.86
N ILE A 43 -17.83 12.70 19.67
CA ILE A 43 -16.60 11.90 19.55
C ILE A 43 -16.89 10.42 19.76
N LEU A 44 -17.64 10.07 20.81
CA LEU A 44 -17.95 8.67 21.12
C LEU A 44 -18.79 8.04 20.02
N ASP A 45 -19.73 8.77 19.42
CA ASP A 45 -20.55 8.29 18.31
C ASP A 45 -19.68 7.99 17.07
N ILE A 46 -18.74 8.89 16.73
CA ILE A 46 -17.81 8.68 15.60
C ILE A 46 -16.88 7.49 15.87
N VAL A 47 -16.29 7.40 17.06
CA VAL A 47 -15.37 6.30 17.43
C VAL A 47 -16.11 4.96 17.49
N TRP A 48 -17.35 4.95 17.97
CA TRP A 48 -18.22 3.78 17.93
C TRP A 48 -18.48 3.35 16.48
N PHE A 49 -18.79 4.29 15.59
CA PHE A 49 -18.99 3.99 14.17
C PHE A 49 -17.73 3.39 13.55
N GLU A 50 -16.56 4.03 13.73
CA GLU A 50 -15.26 3.53 13.24
C GLU A 50 -14.92 2.13 13.76
N SER A 51 -15.24 1.85 15.02
CA SER A 51 -15.01 0.55 15.64
C SER A 51 -15.88 -0.54 15.00
N ASN A 52 -17.13 -0.25 14.66
CA ASN A 52 -18.01 -1.22 14.01
C ASN A 52 -17.61 -1.44 12.54
N VAL A 53 -17.26 -0.39 11.81
CA VAL A 53 -16.71 -0.52 10.45
C VAL A 53 -15.48 -1.43 10.43
N THR A 54 -14.58 -1.27 11.41
CA THR A 54 -13.38 -2.11 11.54
C THR A 54 -13.74 -3.59 11.75
N LYS A 55 -14.70 -3.89 12.63
CA LYS A 55 -15.17 -5.28 12.84
C LYS A 55 -15.80 -5.89 11.59
N ILE A 56 -16.53 -5.09 10.82
CA ILE A 56 -17.15 -5.53 9.56
C ILE A 56 -16.05 -5.88 8.54
N LEU A 57 -15.02 -5.03 8.41
CA LEU A 57 -13.86 -5.30 7.57
C LEU A 57 -13.14 -6.58 7.99
N GLU A 58 -12.81 -6.74 9.28
CA GLU A 58 -12.17 -7.95 9.81
C GLU A 58 -13.00 -9.22 9.55
N ALA A 59 -14.33 -9.13 9.66
CA ALA A 59 -15.21 -10.25 9.37
C ALA A 59 -15.25 -10.59 7.86
N ALA A 60 -15.17 -9.58 6.99
CA ALA A 60 -15.10 -9.78 5.54
C ALA A 60 -13.79 -10.45 5.13
N GLU A 61 -12.64 -9.93 5.58
CA GLU A 61 -11.32 -10.51 5.31
C GLU A 61 -11.22 -11.97 5.76
N ASN A 62 -11.81 -12.31 6.91
CA ASN A 62 -11.84 -13.70 7.39
C ASN A 62 -12.71 -14.64 6.54
N LYS A 63 -13.70 -14.11 5.81
CA LYS A 63 -14.58 -14.90 4.94
C LYS A 63 -14.02 -15.10 3.54
N THR A 64 -13.46 -14.06 2.92
CA THR A 64 -12.97 -14.14 1.53
C THR A 64 -11.66 -14.92 1.39
N GLY A 65 -10.82 -14.95 2.43
CA GLY A 65 -9.57 -15.69 2.40
C GLY A 65 -8.50 -14.98 1.55
N THR A 66 -7.72 -15.75 0.78
CA THR A 66 -6.64 -15.20 -0.08
C THR A 66 -6.98 -15.12 -1.57
N ASP A 67 -8.08 -15.75 -1.97
CA ASP A 67 -8.49 -15.73 -3.38
C ASP A 67 -9.28 -14.45 -3.65
N LEU A 68 -9.05 -13.84 -4.81
CA LEU A 68 -9.78 -12.65 -5.20
C LEU A 68 -11.18 -13.05 -5.67
N HIS A 69 -12.19 -12.29 -5.24
CA HIS A 69 -13.58 -12.52 -5.64
C HIS A 69 -14.12 -11.29 -6.37
N PHE A 70 -14.39 -11.44 -7.67
CA PHE A 70 -15.08 -10.40 -8.44
C PHE A 70 -16.53 -10.80 -8.67
N TYR A 71 -17.42 -10.20 -7.88
CA TYR A 71 -18.86 -10.33 -8.05
C TYR A 71 -19.29 -9.35 -9.14
N ARG A 72 -19.38 -9.85 -10.38
CA ARG A 72 -19.94 -9.11 -11.51
C ARG A 72 -21.45 -9.12 -11.43
N MET A 73 -22.05 -7.94 -11.51
CA MET A 73 -23.49 -7.75 -11.47
C MET A 73 -23.85 -6.47 -12.23
N THR A 74 -25.13 -6.19 -12.44
CA THR A 74 -25.59 -4.91 -12.99
C THR A 74 -25.91 -3.91 -11.88
N ILE A 75 -26.12 -2.63 -12.23
CA ILE A 75 -26.66 -1.65 -11.26
C ILE A 75 -28.02 -2.12 -10.72
N ALA A 76 -28.87 -2.71 -11.57
CA ALA A 76 -30.16 -3.26 -11.16
C ALA A 76 -30.01 -4.38 -10.11
N ASP A 77 -28.99 -5.24 -10.26
CA ASP A 77 -28.70 -6.33 -9.33
C ASP A 77 -28.22 -5.85 -7.96
N LEU A 78 -27.71 -4.61 -7.83
CA LEU A 78 -27.29 -4.05 -6.53
C LEU A 78 -28.44 -3.96 -5.52
N ARG A 79 -29.70 -4.04 -5.96
CA ARG A 79 -30.85 -4.24 -5.06
C ARG A 79 -30.69 -5.47 -4.15
N ASN A 80 -30.00 -6.51 -4.62
CA ASN A 80 -29.71 -7.73 -3.86
C ASN A 80 -28.61 -7.50 -2.80
N VAL A 81 -27.81 -6.44 -2.94
CA VAL A 81 -26.87 -5.99 -1.90
C VAL A 81 -27.61 -5.23 -0.82
N SER A 82 -28.50 -4.32 -1.22
CA SER A 82 -29.45 -3.68 -0.33
C SER A 82 -30.58 -3.02 -1.10
N GLU A 83 -31.82 -3.29 -0.69
CA GLU A 83 -33.03 -2.64 -1.21
C GLU A 83 -33.23 -1.21 -0.66
N HIS A 84 -32.46 -0.82 0.36
CA HIS A 84 -32.62 0.47 1.03
C HIS A 84 -31.93 1.63 0.28
N VAL A 85 -31.17 1.34 -0.79
CA VAL A 85 -30.39 2.32 -1.54
C VAL A 85 -30.86 2.31 -2.99
N ASP A 86 -31.26 3.47 -3.49
CA ASP A 86 -31.44 3.69 -4.93
C ASP A 86 -30.04 3.82 -5.57
N TRP A 87 -29.48 2.68 -5.95
CA TRP A 87 -28.12 2.59 -6.48
C TRP A 87 -27.95 3.35 -7.79
N LEU A 88 -28.92 3.27 -8.70
CA LEU A 88 -28.86 3.98 -9.97
C LEU A 88 -28.84 5.49 -9.73
N GLN A 89 -29.76 6.02 -8.93
CA GLN A 89 -29.78 7.45 -8.63
C GLN A 89 -28.51 7.90 -7.89
N MET A 90 -28.03 7.11 -6.92
CA MET A 90 -26.83 7.44 -6.15
C MET A 90 -25.59 7.52 -7.06
N LEU A 91 -25.41 6.52 -7.93
CA LEU A 91 -24.28 6.49 -8.86
C LEU A 91 -24.43 7.57 -9.94
N GLN A 92 -25.63 7.78 -10.47
CA GLN A 92 -25.90 8.80 -11.49
C GLN A 92 -25.46 10.20 -11.02
N ARG A 93 -25.71 10.56 -9.75
CA ARG A 93 -25.24 11.85 -9.16
C ARG A 93 -23.73 12.06 -9.24
N LEU A 94 -22.93 10.99 -9.29
CA LEU A 94 -21.49 11.10 -9.48
C LEU A 94 -21.15 11.44 -10.95
N PHE A 95 -21.84 10.80 -11.89
CA PHE A 95 -21.62 10.91 -13.33
C PHE A 95 -22.29 12.14 -13.98
N ASP A 96 -23.25 12.78 -13.31
CA ASP A 96 -23.84 14.06 -13.73
C ASP A 96 -22.76 15.13 -13.97
N SER A 97 -21.67 15.07 -13.21
CA SER A 97 -20.56 16.02 -13.31
C SER A 97 -19.73 15.91 -14.61
N VAL A 98 -19.95 14.85 -15.39
CA VAL A 98 -19.23 14.50 -16.64
C VAL A 98 -20.16 14.16 -17.81
N ASN A 99 -21.47 14.42 -17.69
CA ASN A 99 -22.48 14.17 -18.71
C ASN A 99 -22.49 12.70 -19.22
N VAL A 100 -22.31 11.74 -18.31
CA VAL A 100 -22.48 10.31 -18.62
C VAL A 100 -23.77 9.83 -17.96
N THR A 101 -24.63 9.20 -18.76
CA THR A 101 -25.89 8.60 -18.29
C THR A 101 -25.69 7.12 -18.05
N LEU A 102 -26.00 6.67 -16.84
CA LEU A 102 -25.97 5.26 -16.46
C LEU A 102 -27.30 4.58 -16.77
N THR A 103 -27.24 3.29 -17.06
CA THR A 103 -28.43 2.44 -17.24
C THR A 103 -28.49 1.39 -16.12
N PRO A 104 -29.69 0.85 -15.80
CA PRO A 104 -29.80 -0.26 -14.85
C PRO A 104 -28.92 -1.47 -15.22
N GLU A 105 -28.64 -1.68 -16.50
CA GLU A 105 -27.85 -2.79 -17.05
C GLU A 105 -26.34 -2.55 -16.97
N GLU A 106 -25.89 -1.37 -16.54
CA GLU A 106 -24.46 -1.04 -16.45
C GLU A 106 -23.72 -2.03 -15.52
N PRO A 107 -22.61 -2.63 -15.99
CA PRO A 107 -21.88 -3.62 -15.19
C PRO A 107 -21.14 -2.97 -14.01
N VAL A 108 -21.26 -3.60 -12.86
CA VAL A 108 -20.60 -3.25 -11.60
C VAL A 108 -19.81 -4.46 -11.12
N VAL A 109 -18.57 -4.22 -10.69
CA VAL A 109 -17.73 -5.23 -10.05
C VAL A 109 -17.61 -4.91 -8.57
N LEU A 110 -18.09 -5.81 -7.72
CA LEU A 110 -17.85 -5.74 -6.27
C LEU A 110 -16.71 -6.70 -5.90
N ASN A 111 -15.71 -6.17 -5.20
CA ASN A 111 -14.56 -6.96 -4.73
C ASN A 111 -14.87 -7.72 -3.43
N GLU A 112 -15.88 -7.28 -2.66
CA GLU A 112 -16.16 -7.77 -1.31
C GLU A 112 -17.66 -7.73 -0.99
N LEU A 113 -18.43 -8.69 -1.51
CA LEU A 113 -19.90 -8.73 -1.39
C LEU A 113 -20.38 -8.68 0.07
N TYR A 114 -19.78 -9.52 0.94
CA TYR A 114 -20.16 -9.58 2.35
C TYR A 114 -19.94 -8.25 3.07
N TYR A 115 -18.83 -7.56 2.78
CA TYR A 115 -18.57 -6.23 3.34
C TYR A 115 -19.67 -5.24 2.94
N PHE A 116 -20.00 -5.16 1.64
CA PHE A 116 -20.99 -4.20 1.14
C PHE A 116 -22.40 -4.46 1.70
N GLN A 117 -22.84 -5.71 1.75
CA GLN A 117 -24.13 -6.06 2.37
C GLN A 117 -24.17 -5.63 3.84
N THR A 118 -23.14 -6.02 4.60
CA THR A 118 -23.10 -5.78 6.05
C THR A 118 -22.96 -4.29 6.38
N ILE A 119 -22.13 -3.54 5.66
CA ILE A 119 -21.91 -2.12 5.94
C ILE A 119 -23.13 -1.28 5.61
N VAL A 120 -23.83 -1.57 4.50
CA VAL A 120 -25.04 -0.84 4.14
C VAL A 120 -26.14 -1.12 5.15
N GLU A 121 -26.34 -2.38 5.54
CA GLU A 121 -27.32 -2.73 6.57
C GLU A 121 -27.01 -2.06 7.92
N PHE A 122 -25.75 -2.07 8.35
CA PHE A 122 -25.30 -1.39 9.57
C PHE A 122 -25.56 0.13 9.54
N ILE A 123 -25.30 0.79 8.40
CA ILE A 123 -25.54 2.23 8.24
C ILE A 123 -27.04 2.53 8.26
N MET A 124 -27.85 1.71 7.58
CA MET A 124 -29.28 1.97 7.42
C MET A 124 -30.11 1.61 8.67
N LYS A 125 -29.78 0.50 9.35
CA LYS A 125 -30.60 -0.02 10.47
C LYS A 125 -30.02 0.30 11.84
N ASN A 126 -28.70 0.37 11.98
CA ASN A 126 -28.04 0.44 13.29
C ASN A 126 -27.37 1.78 13.57
N THR A 127 -27.37 2.72 12.63
CA THR A 127 -26.69 4.00 12.76
C THR A 127 -27.65 5.18 12.57
N SER A 128 -27.48 6.24 13.37
CA SER A 128 -28.24 7.48 13.18
C SER A 128 -27.69 8.30 12.00
N ARG A 129 -28.57 9.01 11.28
CA ARG A 129 -28.16 9.96 10.22
C ARG A 129 -27.12 10.98 10.71
N HIS A 130 -27.24 11.44 11.95
CA HIS A 130 -26.27 12.37 12.55
C HIS A 130 -24.90 11.74 12.75
N THR A 131 -24.82 10.50 13.21
CA THR A 131 -23.55 9.77 13.38
C THR A 131 -22.86 9.58 12.03
N THR A 132 -23.60 9.12 11.01
CA THR A 132 -23.08 8.94 9.65
C THR A 132 -22.56 10.26 9.08
N TYR A 133 -23.35 11.33 9.17
CA TYR A 133 -22.94 12.67 8.72
C TYR A 133 -21.67 13.15 9.45
N ASN A 134 -21.64 13.07 10.78
CA ASN A 134 -20.49 13.49 11.58
C ASN A 134 -19.23 12.69 11.23
N TYR A 135 -19.36 11.39 10.98
CA TYR A 135 -18.26 10.55 10.50
C TYR A 135 -17.75 11.00 9.13
N MET A 136 -18.64 11.25 8.16
CA MET A 136 -18.25 11.73 6.83
C MET A 136 -17.52 13.08 6.90
N ILE A 137 -18.05 14.04 7.68
CA ILE A 137 -17.40 15.33 7.89
C ILE A 137 -16.05 15.18 8.60
N TRP A 138 -15.97 14.28 9.60
CA TRP A 138 -14.72 13.99 10.27
C TRP A 138 -13.65 13.45 9.29
N ARG A 139 -14.02 12.55 8.38
CA ARG A 139 -13.12 12.06 7.32
C ARG A 139 -12.59 13.20 6.44
N LEU A 140 -13.45 14.15 6.08
CA LEU A 140 -13.04 15.34 5.33
C LEU A 140 -12.08 16.22 6.12
N ILE A 141 -12.40 16.54 7.39
CA ILE A 141 -11.55 17.36 8.26
C ILE A 141 -10.19 16.70 8.49
N ARG A 142 -10.15 15.39 8.71
CA ARG A 142 -8.92 14.64 8.95
C ARG A 142 -7.98 14.69 7.74
N ASN A 143 -8.53 14.62 6.53
CA ASN A 143 -7.75 14.60 5.29
C ASN A 143 -7.37 15.99 4.79
N LEU A 144 -8.30 16.97 4.85
CA LEU A 144 -8.11 18.31 4.30
C LEU A 144 -7.67 19.35 5.33
N GLY A 145 -7.95 19.12 6.61
CA GLY A 145 -7.62 20.05 7.70
C GLY A 145 -6.13 20.43 7.77
N PRO A 146 -5.18 19.48 7.66
CA PRO A 146 -3.74 19.77 7.68
C PRO A 146 -3.25 20.64 6.51
N LEU A 147 -4.00 20.65 5.40
CA LEU A 147 -3.75 21.52 4.25
C LEU A 147 -4.22 22.94 4.53
N ALA A 148 -5.37 23.10 5.18
CA ALA A 148 -6.00 24.38 5.45
C ALA A 148 -5.34 25.16 6.60
N LEU A 149 -5.10 24.50 7.74
CA LEU A 149 -4.82 25.20 9.01
C LEU A 149 -3.55 24.68 9.69
N PRO A 150 -2.60 25.57 10.07
CA PRO A 150 -1.41 25.18 10.83
C PRO A 150 -1.72 24.41 12.12
N LYS A 151 -2.79 24.81 12.84
CA LYS A 151 -3.18 24.14 14.08
C LYS A 151 -3.63 22.69 13.87
N LEU A 152 -4.39 22.43 12.79
CA LEU A 152 -4.82 21.07 12.45
C LEU A 152 -3.64 20.22 11.97
N ARG A 153 -2.66 20.83 11.31
CA ARG A 153 -1.40 20.18 10.94
C ARG A 153 -0.61 19.77 12.18
N GLU A 154 -0.46 20.66 13.16
CA GLU A 154 0.20 20.37 14.44
C GLU A 154 -0.48 19.21 15.19
N LEU A 155 -1.81 19.25 15.30
CA LEU A 155 -2.58 18.21 15.99
C LEU A 155 -2.51 16.86 15.24
N SER A 156 -2.56 16.87 13.91
CA SER A 156 -2.39 15.66 13.09
C SER A 156 -0.98 15.09 13.21
N PHE A 157 0.03 15.95 13.35
CA PHE A 157 1.39 15.53 13.62
C PHE A 157 1.52 14.80 14.97
N ARG A 158 0.79 15.22 16.01
CA ARG A 158 0.78 14.50 17.31
C ARG A 158 0.33 13.04 17.18
N ILE A 159 -0.59 12.74 16.26
CA ILE A 159 -0.96 11.35 15.94
C ILE A 159 0.23 10.61 15.33
N SER A 160 0.99 11.24 14.43
CA SER A 160 2.21 10.65 13.85
C SER A 160 3.31 10.42 14.90
N GLN A 161 3.46 11.33 15.87
CA GLN A 161 4.39 11.15 17.00
C GLN A 161 3.96 9.94 17.87
N ALA A 162 2.67 9.83 18.19
CA ALA A 162 2.14 8.73 18.98
C ALA A 162 2.19 7.38 18.22
N SER A 163 1.87 7.38 16.93
CA SER A 163 1.72 6.17 16.12
C SER A 163 3.04 5.63 15.56
N ARG A 164 3.90 6.51 15.05
CA ARG A 164 5.14 6.17 14.31
C ARG A 164 6.41 6.59 15.06
N GLY A 165 6.28 7.34 16.16
CA GLY A 165 7.43 7.76 16.98
C GLY A 165 8.25 8.89 16.35
N VAL A 166 7.66 9.65 15.42
CA VAL A 166 8.31 10.82 14.81
C VAL A 166 8.57 11.90 15.86
N LYS A 167 9.72 12.58 15.77
CA LYS A 167 10.13 13.61 16.75
C LYS A 167 9.84 15.02 16.24
N LYS A 168 10.19 15.30 14.99
CA LYS A 168 10.00 16.59 14.31
C LYS A 168 9.16 16.39 13.04
N ASP A 169 8.27 17.34 12.77
CA ASP A 169 7.50 17.32 11.51
C ASP A 169 8.43 17.67 10.34
N ILE A 170 8.05 17.25 9.14
CA ILE A 170 8.77 17.62 7.92
C ILE A 170 8.62 19.13 7.64
N PRO A 171 9.61 19.76 7.00
CA PRO A 171 9.49 21.15 6.56
C PRO A 171 8.26 21.35 5.67
N LEU A 172 7.66 22.55 5.75
CA LEU A 172 6.50 22.89 4.94
C LEU A 172 6.81 22.79 3.43
N SER A 173 8.01 23.19 3.01
CA SER A 173 8.47 23.06 1.62
C SER A 173 8.42 21.61 1.13
N THR A 174 8.99 20.67 1.90
CA THR A 174 8.95 19.23 1.59
C THR A 174 7.51 18.72 1.52
N ARG A 175 6.63 19.17 2.43
CA ARG A 175 5.21 18.82 2.42
C ARG A 175 4.49 19.34 1.17
N CYS A 176 4.78 20.57 0.74
CA CYS A 176 4.23 21.13 -0.48
C CYS A 176 4.63 20.30 -1.70
N VAL A 177 5.89 19.84 -1.77
CA VAL A 177 6.35 18.93 -2.84
C VAL A 177 5.54 17.64 -2.85
N TYR A 178 5.29 17.02 -1.69
CA TYR A 178 4.45 15.82 -1.62
C TYR A 178 3.02 16.07 -2.09
N TYR A 179 2.39 17.17 -1.71
CA TYR A 179 1.02 17.46 -2.14
C TYR A 179 0.93 17.82 -3.62
N ILE A 180 1.92 18.54 -4.17
CA ILE A 180 1.99 18.79 -5.61
C ILE A 180 2.16 17.46 -6.34
N GLY A 181 3.06 16.59 -5.88
CA GLY A 181 3.23 15.25 -6.44
C GLY A 181 1.99 14.36 -6.33
N ASP A 182 1.07 14.60 -5.39
CA ASP A 182 -0.19 13.84 -5.26
C ASP A 182 -1.26 14.25 -6.28
N VAL A 183 -1.25 15.50 -6.75
CA VAL A 183 -2.27 16.02 -7.68
C VAL A 183 -1.73 16.42 -9.06
N MET A 184 -0.42 16.45 -9.21
CA MET A 184 0.31 16.80 -10.44
C MET A 184 1.52 15.87 -10.61
N ASP A 185 1.35 14.57 -10.35
CA ASP A 185 2.42 13.58 -10.49
C ASP A 185 3.04 13.55 -11.90
N PHE A 186 2.24 13.66 -12.96
CA PHE A 186 2.73 13.71 -14.34
C PHE A 186 3.42 15.05 -14.69
N PRO A 187 2.82 16.24 -14.46
CA PRO A 187 3.52 17.51 -14.68
C PRO A 187 4.80 17.66 -13.85
N ALA A 188 4.77 17.29 -12.56
CA ALA A 188 5.97 17.29 -11.72
C ALA A 188 7.00 16.26 -12.19
N GLY A 189 6.52 15.10 -12.63
CA GLY A 189 7.32 14.04 -13.23
C GLY A 189 8.02 14.48 -14.51
N ARG A 190 7.35 15.25 -15.36
CA ARG A 190 7.93 15.88 -16.55
C ARG A 190 9.07 16.81 -16.19
N LEU A 191 8.89 17.73 -15.24
CA LEU A 191 9.97 18.61 -14.77
C LEU A 191 11.17 17.83 -14.19
N TYR A 192 10.89 16.70 -13.53
CA TYR A 192 11.94 15.81 -13.02
C TYR A 192 12.69 15.11 -14.16
N VAL A 193 11.98 14.54 -15.13
CA VAL A 193 12.58 13.93 -16.32
C VAL A 193 13.35 14.97 -17.14
N GLU A 194 12.83 16.19 -17.31
CA GLU A 194 13.55 17.30 -17.96
C GLU A 194 14.87 17.62 -17.25
N ARG A 195 14.83 17.76 -15.92
CA ARG A 195 16.01 18.18 -15.16
C ARG A 195 17.07 17.09 -15.04
N TYR A 196 16.65 15.83 -14.94
CA TYR A 196 17.54 14.72 -14.60
C TYR A 196 17.73 13.70 -15.75
N PHE A 197 16.93 13.75 -16.82
CA PHE A 197 16.87 12.71 -17.87
C PHE A 197 16.63 13.21 -19.33
N GLY A 198 16.44 14.50 -19.69
CA GLY A 198 16.29 14.94 -21.10
C GLY A 198 15.98 16.43 -21.38
N LYS A 199 16.26 16.94 -22.60
CA LYS A 199 16.37 18.39 -22.93
C LYS A 199 15.13 19.15 -23.44
N ASP A 200 13.99 18.51 -23.73
CA ASP A 200 12.84 19.23 -24.29
C ASP A 200 11.53 18.87 -23.58
N ALA A 201 10.81 19.90 -23.09
CA ALA A 201 9.48 20.27 -23.59
C ALA A 201 8.70 21.11 -22.55
N LYS A 202 7.85 22.06 -22.97
CA LYS A 202 6.95 22.85 -22.09
C LYS A 202 5.44 22.69 -22.42
N LYS A 203 4.60 23.14 -21.47
CA LYS A 203 3.12 23.29 -21.43
C LYS A 203 2.38 22.12 -20.76
N ASP A 204 1.97 22.34 -19.50
CA ASP A 204 0.79 21.73 -18.84
C ASP A 204 0.58 22.34 -17.44
N VAL A 205 0.19 23.62 -17.33
CA VAL A 205 -0.45 24.17 -16.11
C VAL A 205 -1.27 25.41 -16.51
N THR A 206 -2.57 25.27 -16.83
CA THR A 206 -3.44 26.43 -17.16
C THR A 206 -4.46 26.80 -16.08
N ASP A 207 -4.68 25.95 -15.07
CA ASP A 207 -5.84 26.10 -14.17
C ASP A 207 -5.50 26.63 -12.76
N ALA A 208 -4.23 26.92 -12.47
CA ALA A 208 -3.82 27.49 -11.19
C ALA A 208 -3.85 29.03 -11.23
N LYS A 209 -4.84 29.65 -10.59
CA LYS A 209 -4.85 31.11 -10.38
C LYS A 209 -3.85 31.49 -9.29
N ARG A 210 -2.86 32.32 -9.64
CA ARG A 210 -1.87 32.85 -8.69
C ARG A 210 -2.60 33.66 -7.59
N GLY A 211 -2.34 33.34 -6.32
CA GLY A 211 -2.91 34.06 -5.16
C GLY A 211 -4.09 33.39 -4.44
N GLN A 212 -4.63 32.27 -4.95
CA GLN A 212 -5.71 31.55 -4.25
C GLN A 212 -5.20 30.66 -3.10
N PRO A 213 -6.02 30.39 -2.05
CA PRO A 213 -5.66 29.44 -1.00
C PRO A 213 -5.32 28.05 -1.58
N PHE A 214 -4.19 27.49 -1.14
CA PHE A 214 -3.68 26.20 -1.65
C PHE A 214 -4.71 25.06 -1.60
N ILE A 215 -5.53 25.01 -0.54
CA ILE A 215 -6.58 24.01 -0.40
C ILE A 215 -7.60 24.05 -1.55
N LEU A 216 -7.94 25.24 -2.07
CA LEU A 216 -8.88 25.36 -3.19
C LEU A 216 -8.24 24.82 -4.48
N SER A 217 -6.97 25.15 -4.73
CA SER A 217 -6.21 24.55 -5.84
C SER A 217 -6.19 23.03 -5.73
N TYR A 218 -5.79 22.50 -4.57
CA TYR A 218 -5.70 21.06 -4.32
C TYR A 218 -7.04 20.35 -4.55
N ILE A 219 -8.14 20.88 -4.00
CA ILE A 219 -9.48 20.33 -4.21
C ILE A 219 -9.88 20.40 -5.69
N SER A 220 -9.55 21.49 -6.40
CA SER A 220 -9.84 21.64 -7.82
C SER A 220 -9.16 20.55 -8.65
N PHE A 221 -7.86 20.30 -8.42
CA PHE A 221 -7.15 19.22 -9.11
C PHE A 221 -7.71 17.84 -8.77
N ARG A 222 -8.03 17.57 -7.50
CA ARG A 222 -8.66 16.31 -7.08
C ARG A 222 -10.01 16.10 -7.77
N LYS A 223 -10.85 17.14 -7.86
CA LYS A 223 -12.12 17.10 -8.58
C LYS A 223 -11.91 16.82 -10.07
N GLN A 224 -10.96 17.50 -10.71
CA GLN A 224 -10.66 17.31 -12.12
C GLN A 224 -10.18 15.88 -12.40
N TRP A 225 -9.29 15.34 -11.55
CA TRP A 225 -8.83 13.96 -11.67
C TRP A 225 -9.98 12.95 -11.51
N SER A 226 -10.87 13.16 -10.53
CA SER A 226 -12.09 12.36 -10.40
C SER A 226 -12.99 12.43 -11.63
N LYS A 227 -13.16 13.61 -12.24
CA LYS A 227 -13.92 13.75 -13.50
C LYS A 227 -13.27 13.00 -14.65
N ILE A 228 -11.95 13.11 -14.82
CA ILE A 228 -11.20 12.38 -15.85
C ILE A 228 -11.44 10.88 -15.70
N ASN A 229 -11.36 10.34 -14.48
CA ASN A 229 -11.62 8.93 -14.22
C ASN A 229 -13.07 8.54 -14.56
N LEU A 230 -14.07 9.34 -14.17
CA LEU A 230 -15.47 9.05 -14.50
C LEU A 230 -15.71 9.07 -16.03
N MET A 231 -15.05 9.99 -16.75
CA MET A 231 -15.09 10.07 -18.22
C MET A 231 -14.41 8.89 -18.93
N THR A 232 -13.74 7.98 -18.21
CA THR A 232 -13.21 6.74 -18.80
C THR A 232 -14.27 5.66 -18.97
N LEU A 233 -15.41 5.78 -18.28
CA LEU A 233 -16.55 4.88 -18.49
C LEU A 233 -16.99 4.94 -19.96
N HIS A 234 -17.33 3.79 -20.53
CA HIS A 234 -17.64 3.58 -21.96
C HIS A 234 -16.50 3.86 -22.96
N LYS A 235 -15.28 4.18 -22.49
CA LYS A 235 -14.09 4.24 -23.34
C LYS A 235 -13.34 2.91 -23.33
N LYS A 236 -12.62 2.63 -24.42
CA LYS A 236 -11.69 1.50 -24.45
C LYS A 236 -10.59 1.73 -23.43
N TYR A 237 -10.31 0.71 -22.63
CA TYR A 237 -9.26 0.75 -21.64
C TYR A 237 -7.88 0.90 -22.30
N ASN A 238 -7.10 1.90 -21.89
CA ASN A 238 -5.76 2.15 -22.40
C ASN A 238 -4.70 1.38 -21.58
N ARG A 239 -4.13 0.32 -22.16
CA ARG A 239 -3.11 -0.51 -21.51
C ARG A 239 -1.74 0.16 -21.36
N TYR A 240 -1.52 1.29 -22.02
CA TYR A 240 -0.25 2.03 -21.96
C TYR A 240 -0.28 3.18 -20.94
N GLU A 241 -1.42 3.44 -20.31
CA GLU A 241 -1.54 4.49 -19.30
C GLU A 241 -0.86 4.06 -17.99
N TRP A 242 0.01 4.94 -17.47
CA TRP A 242 0.66 4.71 -16.19
C TRP A 242 -0.28 5.09 -15.05
N SER A 243 -0.31 4.30 -13.97
CA SER A 243 -1.12 4.66 -12.79
C SER A 243 -0.47 5.72 -11.89
N SER A 244 0.77 6.11 -12.20
CA SER A 244 1.57 7.07 -11.42
C SER A 244 2.65 7.72 -12.28
N GLY A 245 2.96 8.98 -11.98
CA GLY A 245 4.01 9.75 -12.64
C GLY A 245 5.43 9.18 -12.51
N PRO A 246 6.38 9.66 -13.35
CA PRO A 246 7.75 9.11 -13.41
C PRO A 246 8.66 9.51 -12.24
N ALA A 247 8.35 10.56 -11.47
CA ALA A 247 9.14 11.01 -10.32
C ALA A 247 8.82 10.26 -9.01
N VAL A 248 8.36 9.02 -9.12
CA VAL A 248 8.09 8.14 -7.98
C VAL A 248 9.27 7.20 -7.81
N VAL A 249 9.72 6.98 -6.56
CA VAL A 249 10.74 5.97 -6.24
C VAL A 249 10.03 4.66 -5.89
N ASN A 250 9.58 3.94 -6.91
CA ASN A 250 8.93 2.64 -6.76
C ASN A 250 8.89 1.86 -8.07
N ALA A 251 8.45 0.60 -7.99
CA ALA A 251 8.02 -0.19 -9.13
C ALA A 251 6.66 -0.84 -8.81
N TYR A 252 5.94 -1.28 -9.85
CA TYR A 252 4.62 -1.88 -9.71
C TYR A 252 4.36 -2.92 -10.80
N TYR A 253 3.62 -3.96 -10.45
CA TYR A 253 2.92 -4.85 -11.36
C TYR A 253 1.41 -4.54 -11.37
N TYR A 254 0.82 -4.54 -12.56
CA TYR A 254 -0.61 -4.32 -12.77
C TYR A 254 -1.24 -5.56 -13.41
N PRO A 255 -1.97 -6.39 -12.66
CA PRO A 255 -2.53 -7.64 -13.18
C PRO A 255 -3.45 -7.45 -14.39
N GLN A 256 -4.27 -6.39 -14.40
CA GLN A 256 -5.28 -6.14 -15.43
C GLN A 256 -4.69 -5.81 -16.81
N VAL A 257 -3.42 -5.41 -16.86
CA VAL A 257 -2.71 -5.12 -18.11
C VAL A 257 -1.54 -6.05 -18.35
N ASN A 258 -1.29 -6.98 -17.41
CA ASN A 258 -0.12 -7.85 -17.39
C ASN A 258 1.17 -7.05 -17.69
N GLY A 259 1.36 -5.96 -16.95
CA GLY A 259 2.40 -4.96 -17.23
C GLY A 259 3.16 -4.56 -15.97
N ILE A 260 4.46 -4.36 -16.14
CA ILE A 260 5.37 -3.85 -15.11
C ILE A 260 5.71 -2.38 -15.38
N SER A 261 5.83 -1.58 -14.33
CA SER A 261 6.28 -0.19 -14.41
C SER A 261 7.42 0.03 -13.42
N ALA A 262 8.67 -0.04 -13.88
CA ALA A 262 9.83 0.38 -13.11
C ALA A 262 10.12 1.87 -13.37
N LYS A 263 10.13 2.70 -12.33
CA LYS A 263 10.35 4.14 -12.48
C LYS A 263 11.84 4.47 -12.67
N PRO A 264 12.19 5.51 -13.47
CA PRO A 264 13.59 5.86 -13.78
C PRO A 264 14.47 6.13 -12.54
N THR A 265 13.86 6.56 -11.45
CA THR A 265 14.50 6.88 -10.17
C THR A 265 15.22 5.69 -9.51
N LEU A 266 14.92 4.46 -9.93
CA LEU A 266 15.51 3.24 -9.37
C LEU A 266 16.82 2.82 -10.07
N TYR A 267 17.15 3.42 -11.20
CA TYR A 267 18.33 3.05 -11.97
C TYR A 267 19.58 3.75 -11.42
N ILE A 268 20.60 2.96 -11.13
CA ILE A 268 21.97 3.43 -10.84
C ILE A 268 22.90 2.89 -11.93
N TYR A 269 23.84 3.70 -12.40
CA TYR A 269 24.77 3.31 -13.46
C TYR A 269 26.09 2.82 -12.85
N VAL A 270 26.13 1.53 -12.48
CA VAL A 270 27.33 0.86 -11.94
C VAL A 270 27.56 -0.49 -12.65
N PHE A 271 28.52 -1.30 -12.17
CA PHE A 271 28.76 -2.66 -12.69
C PHE A 271 27.49 -3.51 -12.72
N LEU A 272 27.33 -4.34 -13.76
CA LEU A 272 26.08 -5.04 -14.03
C LEU A 272 25.62 -5.95 -12.88
N TYR A 273 26.53 -6.64 -12.18
CA TYR A 273 26.16 -7.50 -11.04
C TYR A 273 25.58 -6.70 -9.85
N ILE A 274 26.00 -5.44 -9.67
CA ILE A 274 25.42 -4.52 -8.68
C ILE A 274 24.03 -4.09 -9.14
N ASN A 275 23.89 -3.69 -10.41
CA ASN A 275 22.59 -3.29 -10.97
C ASN A 275 21.60 -4.45 -10.92
N LEU A 276 22.02 -5.68 -11.24
CA LEU A 276 21.16 -6.85 -11.17
C LEU A 276 20.81 -7.23 -9.74
N GLY A 277 21.72 -7.06 -8.77
CA GLY A 277 21.38 -7.22 -7.35
C GLY A 277 20.44 -6.13 -6.81
N GLY A 278 20.47 -4.93 -7.40
CA GLY A 278 19.59 -3.82 -7.06
C GLY A 278 18.31 -3.82 -7.92
N ILE A 279 18.32 -3.05 -9.01
CA ILE A 279 17.18 -2.90 -9.91
C ILE A 279 16.79 -4.20 -10.61
N GLY A 280 17.71 -5.11 -10.90
CA GLY A 280 17.37 -6.41 -11.48
C GLY A 280 16.50 -7.26 -10.54
N ALA A 281 16.82 -7.27 -9.24
CA ALA A 281 16.01 -7.95 -8.24
C ALA A 281 14.63 -7.30 -8.09
N VAL A 282 14.53 -5.97 -8.21
CA VAL A 282 13.24 -5.24 -8.24
C VAL A 282 12.44 -5.58 -9.50
N ILE A 283 13.06 -5.62 -10.67
CA ILE A 283 12.37 -6.03 -11.92
C ILE A 283 11.87 -7.47 -11.78
N GLY A 284 12.71 -8.39 -11.29
CA GLY A 284 12.32 -9.77 -11.04
C GLY A 284 11.19 -9.88 -10.01
N HIS A 285 11.17 -8.99 -9.00
CA HIS A 285 10.10 -8.91 -8.01
C HIS A 285 8.76 -8.55 -8.68
N GLU A 286 8.73 -7.50 -9.51
CA GLU A 286 7.51 -7.13 -10.25
C GLU A 286 7.07 -8.19 -11.26
N VAL A 287 8.01 -8.86 -11.93
CA VAL A 287 7.69 -10.00 -12.81
C VAL A 287 7.08 -11.14 -12.01
N THR A 288 7.59 -11.39 -10.80
CA THR A 288 7.09 -12.45 -9.94
C THR A 288 5.69 -12.17 -9.41
N HIS A 289 5.29 -10.90 -9.24
CA HIS A 289 3.91 -10.54 -8.92
C HIS A 289 2.89 -11.04 -9.94
N ALA A 290 3.27 -11.26 -11.21
CA ALA A 290 2.39 -11.92 -12.19
C ALA A 290 2.03 -13.36 -11.82
N PHE A 291 2.77 -13.96 -10.89
CA PHE A 291 2.66 -15.36 -10.51
C PHE A 291 2.58 -15.57 -8.98
N ASP A 292 2.37 -14.51 -8.21
CA ASP A 292 2.16 -14.62 -6.76
C ASP A 292 0.73 -15.10 -6.42
N ASP A 293 0.35 -15.04 -5.14
CA ASP A 293 -0.98 -15.49 -4.70
C ASP A 293 -2.13 -14.73 -5.36
N THR A 294 -1.90 -13.48 -5.77
CA THR A 294 -2.88 -12.61 -6.41
C THR A 294 -2.77 -12.66 -7.94
N GLY A 295 -1.58 -12.41 -8.49
CA GLY A 295 -1.36 -12.33 -9.93
C GLY A 295 -1.55 -13.65 -10.66
N SER A 296 -1.29 -14.79 -10.02
CA SER A 296 -1.55 -16.11 -10.60
C SER A 296 -3.03 -16.37 -10.94
N GLN A 297 -3.95 -15.54 -10.43
CA GLN A 297 -5.38 -15.63 -10.73
C GLN A 297 -5.75 -14.90 -12.04
N PHE A 298 -4.79 -14.25 -12.70
CA PHE A 298 -4.98 -13.53 -13.97
C PHE A 298 -4.24 -14.23 -15.11
N ASP A 299 -4.88 -14.31 -16.29
CA ASP A 299 -4.26 -14.82 -17.51
C ASP A 299 -3.30 -13.80 -18.15
N SER A 300 -2.66 -14.18 -19.26
CA SER A 300 -1.73 -13.33 -19.99
C SER A 300 -2.35 -12.04 -20.57
N ASN A 301 -3.68 -11.98 -20.66
CA ASN A 301 -4.44 -10.82 -21.14
C ASN A 301 -4.93 -9.92 -20.00
N GLY A 302 -4.66 -10.28 -18.74
CA GLY A 302 -5.11 -9.58 -17.55
C GLY A 302 -6.55 -9.90 -17.14
N ASN A 303 -7.13 -10.98 -17.64
CA ASN A 303 -8.45 -11.45 -17.22
C ASN A 303 -8.32 -12.36 -16.01
N MET A 304 -9.14 -12.10 -14.98
CA MET A 304 -9.25 -13.02 -13.84
C MET A 304 -9.94 -14.31 -14.27
N GLN A 305 -9.18 -15.39 -14.42
CA GLN A 305 -9.67 -16.71 -14.77
C GLN A 305 -8.68 -17.77 -14.31
N ASN A 306 -9.17 -18.96 -13.94
CA ASN A 306 -8.27 -20.07 -13.64
C ASN A 306 -7.69 -20.64 -14.95
N TRP A 307 -6.39 -20.46 -15.15
CA TRP A 307 -5.62 -21.01 -16.27
C TRP A 307 -4.70 -22.16 -15.86
N TRP A 308 -4.81 -22.65 -14.62
CA TRP A 308 -4.06 -23.79 -14.09
C TRP A 308 -4.91 -25.04 -13.95
N THR A 309 -4.27 -26.19 -14.16
CA THR A 309 -4.85 -27.47 -13.72
C THR A 309 -4.93 -27.51 -12.19
N ASN A 310 -5.89 -28.26 -11.64
CA ASN A 310 -6.04 -28.45 -10.20
C ASN A 310 -4.74 -28.95 -9.55
N LYS A 311 -4.02 -29.87 -10.21
CA LYS A 311 -2.73 -30.39 -9.74
C LYS A 311 -1.65 -29.30 -9.61
N THR A 312 -1.58 -28.37 -10.57
CA THR A 312 -0.66 -27.23 -10.50
C THR A 312 -1.04 -26.29 -9.37
N ARG A 313 -2.34 -25.95 -9.26
CA ARG A 313 -2.87 -25.08 -8.20
C ARG A 313 -2.57 -25.63 -6.81
N GLU A 314 -2.76 -26.94 -6.58
CA GLU A 314 -2.41 -27.57 -5.30
C GLU A 314 -0.91 -27.51 -4.99
N LYS A 315 -0.03 -27.78 -5.97
CA LYS A 315 1.42 -27.67 -5.78
C LYS A 315 1.83 -26.25 -5.44
N PHE A 316 1.25 -25.27 -6.12
CA PHE A 316 1.45 -23.85 -5.84
C PHE A 316 1.05 -23.49 -4.42
N LEU A 317 -0.17 -23.88 -3.99
CA LEU A 317 -0.66 -23.65 -2.63
C LEU A 317 0.24 -24.30 -1.58
N ARG A 318 0.73 -25.53 -1.80
CA ARG A 318 1.70 -26.18 -0.90
C ARG A 318 3.01 -25.42 -0.78
N LYS A 319 3.56 -24.93 -1.89
CA LYS A 319 4.79 -24.10 -1.89
C LYS A 319 4.56 -22.76 -1.19
N MET A 320 3.43 -22.10 -1.45
CA MET A 320 3.02 -20.86 -0.77
C MET A 320 2.91 -21.05 0.75
N THR A 321 2.36 -22.18 1.22
CA THR A 321 2.30 -22.50 2.66
C THR A 321 3.69 -22.53 3.30
N CYS A 322 4.74 -22.95 2.58
CA CYS A 322 6.12 -22.87 3.08
C CYS A 322 6.49 -21.42 3.45
N PHE A 323 6.20 -20.44 2.59
CA PHE A 323 6.48 -19.02 2.86
C PHE A 323 5.65 -18.49 4.03
N LYS A 324 4.35 -18.83 4.08
CA LYS A 324 3.45 -18.44 5.18
C LYS A 324 3.98 -18.93 6.53
N GLU A 325 4.44 -20.17 6.60
CA GLU A 325 5.03 -20.77 7.80
C GLU A 325 6.42 -20.18 8.11
N GLN A 326 7.29 -20.06 7.12
CA GLN A 326 8.67 -19.58 7.30
C GLN A 326 8.68 -18.17 7.88
N TYR A 327 7.98 -17.23 7.24
CA TYR A 327 7.87 -15.87 7.76
C TYR A 327 7.01 -15.80 9.02
N GLY A 328 5.93 -16.59 9.07
CA GLY A 328 5.07 -16.69 10.24
C GLY A 328 5.86 -17.07 11.49
N ASN A 329 6.84 -17.97 11.42
CA ASN A 329 7.61 -18.42 12.59
C ASN A 329 8.67 -17.44 13.09
N ILE A 330 8.89 -16.32 12.39
CA ILE A 330 9.86 -15.30 12.80
C ILE A 330 9.25 -14.40 13.87
N THR A 331 9.96 -14.27 14.99
CA THR A 331 9.68 -13.24 16.01
C THR A 331 10.69 -12.12 15.87
N ASP A 332 10.21 -10.89 15.68
CA ASP A 332 11.09 -9.74 15.56
C ASP A 332 11.89 -9.52 16.85
N GLU A 333 13.20 -9.50 16.75
CA GLU A 333 14.07 -9.42 17.94
C GLU A 333 13.92 -8.11 18.70
N ARG A 334 13.59 -7.01 18.00
CA ARG A 334 13.54 -5.66 18.56
C ARG A 334 12.23 -5.40 19.27
N LEU A 335 11.13 -5.97 18.77
CA LEU A 335 9.78 -5.77 19.31
C LEU A 335 9.21 -6.99 20.03
N LYS A 336 9.81 -8.16 19.86
CA LYS A 336 9.31 -9.47 20.32
C LYS A 336 7.90 -9.78 19.80
N VAL A 337 7.63 -9.39 18.57
CA VAL A 337 6.33 -9.61 17.89
C VAL A 337 6.53 -10.55 16.70
N LYS A 338 5.62 -11.52 16.56
CA LYS A 338 5.60 -12.49 15.47
C LYS A 338 5.20 -11.82 14.16
N LEU A 339 5.89 -12.11 13.06
CA LEU A 339 5.49 -11.61 11.74
C LEU A 339 4.22 -12.31 11.25
N ASN A 340 3.47 -11.66 10.37
CA ASN A 340 2.29 -12.25 9.76
C ASN A 340 2.62 -12.79 8.35
N GLY A 341 3.14 -14.02 8.29
CA GLY A 341 3.51 -14.65 7.02
C GLY A 341 2.33 -14.87 6.05
N LYS A 342 1.08 -14.87 6.53
CA LYS A 342 -0.11 -14.90 5.64
C LYS A 342 -0.30 -13.55 4.94
N LYS A 343 -0.17 -12.45 5.69
CA LYS A 343 -0.32 -11.09 5.17
C LYS A 343 0.76 -10.72 4.15
N THR A 344 2.00 -11.17 4.38
CA THR A 344 3.13 -10.76 3.54
C THR A 344 3.47 -11.75 2.44
N VAL A 345 2.63 -12.76 2.19
CA VAL A 345 3.00 -13.91 1.35
C VAL A 345 3.30 -13.52 -0.10
N GLY A 346 2.50 -12.64 -0.72
CA GLY A 346 2.73 -12.19 -2.09
C GLY A 346 4.10 -11.51 -2.24
N GLU A 347 4.37 -10.54 -1.36
CA GLU A 347 5.65 -9.82 -1.29
C GLU A 347 6.85 -10.75 -1.01
N ASN A 348 6.67 -11.73 -0.11
CA ASN A 348 7.74 -12.69 0.21
C ASN A 348 8.07 -13.61 -0.98
N ILE A 349 7.04 -14.03 -1.73
CA ILE A 349 7.21 -14.82 -2.96
C ILE A 349 7.93 -13.97 -4.01
N ALA A 350 7.51 -12.71 -4.17
CA ALA A 350 8.10 -11.78 -5.12
C ALA A 350 9.56 -11.44 -4.79
N ASP A 351 9.91 -11.22 -3.53
CA ASP A 351 11.31 -11.04 -3.09
C ASP A 351 12.16 -12.26 -3.43
N ASN A 352 11.69 -13.46 -3.09
CA ASN A 352 12.44 -14.68 -3.33
C ASN A 352 12.62 -14.93 -4.84
N GLY A 353 11.52 -14.94 -5.61
CA GLY A 353 11.57 -15.14 -7.06
C GLY A 353 12.42 -14.07 -7.77
N GLY A 354 12.27 -12.80 -7.38
CA GLY A 354 12.99 -11.70 -8.00
C GLY A 354 14.50 -11.77 -7.81
N ILE A 355 14.97 -12.10 -6.60
CA ILE A 355 16.40 -12.26 -6.32
C ILE A 355 16.97 -13.48 -7.08
N HIS A 356 16.24 -14.60 -7.11
CA HIS A 356 16.64 -15.80 -7.86
C HIS A 356 16.79 -15.50 -9.36
N GLN A 357 15.77 -14.89 -9.97
CA GLN A 357 15.77 -14.54 -11.39
C GLN A 357 16.91 -13.56 -11.74
N ALA A 358 17.12 -12.54 -10.92
CA ALA A 358 18.19 -11.57 -11.12
C ALA A 358 19.59 -12.20 -11.00
N TYR A 359 19.80 -13.12 -10.05
CA TYR A 359 21.06 -13.84 -9.92
C TYR A 359 21.31 -14.76 -11.12
N HIS A 360 20.28 -15.49 -11.58
CA HIS A 360 20.39 -16.32 -12.78
C HIS A 360 20.70 -15.50 -14.04
N ALA A 361 20.06 -14.33 -14.20
CA ALA A 361 20.35 -13.40 -15.30
C ALA A 361 21.80 -12.89 -15.24
N TYR A 362 22.27 -12.50 -14.06
CA TYR A 362 23.66 -12.10 -13.85
C TYR A 362 24.63 -13.23 -14.21
N ARG A 363 24.42 -14.44 -13.70
CA ARG A 363 25.32 -15.57 -13.99
C ARG A 363 25.28 -16.00 -15.46
N ALA A 364 24.13 -15.88 -16.12
CA ALA A 364 24.03 -16.11 -17.56
C ALA A 364 24.85 -15.09 -18.36
N TRP A 365 24.81 -13.81 -17.97
CA TRP A 365 25.65 -12.77 -18.56
C TRP A 365 27.14 -12.99 -18.27
N ALA A 366 27.50 -13.29 -17.01
CA ALA A 366 28.87 -13.48 -16.56
C ALA A 366 29.59 -14.68 -17.22
N ARG A 367 28.85 -15.68 -17.72
CA ARG A 367 29.42 -16.79 -18.51
C ARG A 367 29.93 -16.35 -19.88
N LYS A 368 29.42 -15.23 -20.41
CA LYS A 368 29.71 -14.74 -21.76
C LYS A 368 30.60 -13.49 -21.77
N HIS A 369 30.86 -12.91 -20.60
CA HIS A 369 31.55 -11.62 -20.47
C HIS A 369 32.59 -11.69 -19.37
N LYS A 370 33.66 -10.90 -19.51
CA LYS A 370 34.64 -10.71 -18.44
C LYS A 370 33.98 -9.98 -17.28
N VAL A 371 34.09 -10.54 -16.08
CA VAL A 371 33.60 -9.92 -14.85
C VAL A 371 34.75 -9.21 -14.17
N GLU A 372 34.64 -7.90 -14.05
CA GLU A 372 35.65 -7.07 -13.39
C GLU A 372 35.36 -6.92 -11.90
N SER A 373 36.43 -6.96 -11.10
CA SER A 373 36.36 -6.63 -9.68
C SER A 373 36.05 -5.15 -9.48
N LEU A 374 35.33 -4.83 -8.41
CA LEU A 374 35.05 -3.46 -8.03
C LEU A 374 36.29 -2.86 -7.34
N PRO A 375 36.85 -1.74 -7.82
CA PRO A 375 38.01 -1.11 -7.19
C PRO A 375 37.75 -0.75 -5.72
N GLY A 376 38.70 -1.08 -4.84
CA GLY A 376 38.59 -0.90 -3.39
C GLY A 376 37.75 -1.95 -2.65
N LEU A 377 37.17 -2.92 -3.37
CA LEU A 377 36.41 -4.04 -2.82
C LEU A 377 36.83 -5.38 -3.46
N GLU A 378 38.10 -5.50 -3.86
CA GLU A 378 38.67 -6.67 -4.53
C GLU A 378 38.64 -7.94 -3.66
N ASN A 379 38.53 -7.76 -2.33
CA ASN A 379 38.35 -8.87 -1.39
C ASN A 379 36.98 -9.55 -1.49
N PHE A 380 36.02 -8.95 -2.22
CA PHE A 380 34.74 -9.57 -2.52
C PHE A 380 34.69 -10.05 -3.97
N THR A 381 34.17 -11.26 -4.15
CA THR A 381 33.81 -11.76 -5.48
C THR A 381 32.60 -11.01 -6.03
N ALA A 382 32.44 -10.97 -7.36
CA ALA A 382 31.25 -10.38 -7.98
C ALA A 382 29.93 -11.04 -7.53
N ASP A 383 29.95 -12.34 -7.21
CA ASP A 383 28.79 -13.04 -6.64
C ASP A 383 28.45 -12.53 -5.24
N GLN A 384 29.46 -12.30 -4.40
CA GLN A 384 29.25 -11.68 -3.08
C GLN A 384 28.74 -10.25 -3.22
N LEU A 385 29.29 -9.46 -4.15
CA LEU A 385 28.87 -8.08 -4.41
C LEU A 385 27.44 -8.00 -4.96
N PHE A 386 26.99 -8.97 -5.75
CA PHE A 386 25.58 -9.08 -6.14
C PHE A 386 24.67 -9.16 -4.91
N PHE A 387 24.95 -10.08 -3.98
CA PHE A 387 24.13 -10.27 -2.77
C PHE A 387 24.26 -9.11 -1.79
N ILE A 388 25.43 -8.48 -1.70
CA ILE A 388 25.61 -7.23 -0.94
C ILE A 388 24.73 -6.13 -1.55
N SER A 389 24.68 -5.99 -2.88
CA SER A 389 23.80 -5.02 -3.55
C SER A 389 22.33 -5.26 -3.22
N VAL A 390 21.87 -6.53 -3.25
CA VAL A 390 20.51 -6.89 -2.80
C VAL A 390 20.26 -6.38 -1.38
N ALA A 391 21.19 -6.62 -0.45
CA ALA A 391 21.06 -6.19 0.94
C ALA A 391 21.05 -4.65 1.10
N LEU A 392 21.88 -3.95 0.33
CA LEU A 392 22.00 -2.48 0.38
C LEU A 392 20.72 -1.77 -0.07
N THR A 393 19.99 -2.33 -1.05
CA THR A 393 18.66 -1.84 -1.48
C THR A 393 17.68 -1.72 -0.32
N TRP A 394 17.82 -2.59 0.69
CA TRP A 394 16.90 -2.69 1.82
C TRP A 394 17.46 -2.09 3.12
N CYS A 395 18.59 -1.39 3.09
CA CYS A 395 19.17 -0.75 4.27
C CYS A 395 18.20 0.26 4.89
N ASN A 396 17.72 -0.05 6.09
CA ASN A 396 16.78 0.80 6.82
C ASN A 396 16.92 0.58 8.33
N ASN A 397 16.78 1.66 9.11
CA ASN A 397 16.73 1.60 10.57
C ASN A 397 15.43 2.28 11.10
N PRO A 398 14.28 1.57 11.05
CA PRO A 398 13.01 2.16 11.46
C PRO A 398 12.97 2.33 12.98
N ARG A 399 12.31 3.39 13.45
CA ARG A 399 11.98 3.58 14.87
C ARG A 399 11.09 2.43 15.37
N PRO A 400 11.17 2.00 16.65
CA PRO A 400 10.35 0.89 17.17
C PRO A 400 8.86 1.02 16.88
N ARG A 401 8.28 2.23 17.06
CA ARG A 401 6.87 2.49 16.74
C ARG A 401 6.54 2.39 15.25
N ARG A 402 7.44 2.81 14.36
CA ARG A 402 7.29 2.67 12.90
C ARG A 402 7.40 1.21 12.47
N LEU A 403 8.32 0.45 13.07
CA LEU A 403 8.46 -0.98 12.84
C LEU A 403 7.22 -1.74 13.32
N GLN A 404 6.69 -1.44 14.51
CA GLN A 404 5.44 -2.03 14.99
C GLN A 404 4.27 -1.72 14.05
N HIS A 405 4.18 -0.47 13.59
CA HIS A 405 3.16 -0.10 12.62
C HIS A 405 3.31 -0.87 11.31
N GLN A 406 4.55 -1.04 10.81
CA GLN A 406 4.83 -1.83 9.61
C GLN A 406 4.35 -3.27 9.76
N ILE A 407 4.79 -3.96 10.81
CA ILE A 407 4.43 -5.37 11.07
C ILE A 407 2.91 -5.56 11.14
N ASN A 408 2.18 -4.57 11.65
CA ASN A 408 0.73 -4.67 11.82
C ASN A 408 -0.05 -4.40 10.53
N SER A 409 0.39 -3.48 9.67
CA SER A 409 -0.45 -2.94 8.58
C SER A 409 0.15 -3.02 7.18
N ASP A 410 1.45 -3.24 7.05
CA ASP A 410 2.13 -3.32 5.76
C ASP A 410 2.02 -4.74 5.21
N VAL A 411 1.87 -4.87 3.88
CA VAL A 411 1.93 -6.16 3.19
C VAL A 411 3.38 -6.62 3.01
N HIS A 412 4.35 -5.72 3.14
CA HIS A 412 5.76 -6.06 3.06
C HIS A 412 6.30 -6.47 4.43
N ALA A 413 7.09 -7.55 4.46
CA ALA A 413 7.91 -7.86 5.63
C ALA A 413 8.90 -6.71 5.94
N PRO A 414 9.30 -6.51 7.21
CA PRO A 414 10.35 -5.53 7.53
C PRO A 414 11.64 -5.81 6.76
N SER A 415 12.35 -4.76 6.35
CA SER A 415 13.46 -4.81 5.39
C SER A 415 14.53 -5.88 5.70
N ARG A 416 14.88 -6.10 6.98
CA ARG A 416 15.84 -7.16 7.37
C ARG A 416 15.40 -8.57 6.95
N TYR A 417 14.10 -8.84 6.95
CA TYR A 417 13.55 -10.15 6.59
C TYR A 417 13.34 -10.29 5.08
N ARG A 418 13.15 -9.17 4.36
CA ARG A 418 13.19 -9.12 2.88
C ARG A 418 14.58 -9.42 2.32
N VAL A 419 15.64 -9.29 3.14
CA VAL A 419 17.01 -9.70 2.80
C VAL A 419 17.29 -11.10 3.31
N ASN A 420 17.25 -11.28 4.63
CA ASN A 420 17.83 -12.47 5.24
C ASN A 420 17.10 -13.76 4.87
N VAL A 421 15.76 -13.71 4.81
CA VAL A 421 14.96 -14.91 4.53
C VAL A 421 15.16 -15.41 3.10
N PRO A 422 14.98 -14.60 2.04
CA PRO A 422 15.19 -15.10 0.68
C PRO A 422 16.64 -15.50 0.43
N LEU A 423 17.64 -14.76 0.95
CA LEU A 423 19.05 -15.16 0.81
C LEU A 423 19.34 -16.49 1.52
N SER A 424 18.74 -16.76 2.69
CA SER A 424 18.89 -18.05 3.37
C SER A 424 18.26 -19.24 2.63
N ASN A 425 17.31 -18.94 1.72
CA ASN A 425 16.69 -19.91 0.82
C ASN A 425 17.51 -20.15 -0.46
N MET A 426 18.63 -19.45 -0.66
CA MET A 426 19.51 -19.62 -1.83
C MET A 426 20.76 -20.44 -1.50
N GLU A 427 20.99 -21.51 -2.25
CA GLU A 427 22.24 -22.29 -2.14
C GLU A 427 23.42 -21.52 -2.73
N GLU A 428 23.18 -20.68 -3.73
CA GLU A 428 24.17 -19.82 -4.38
C GLU A 428 24.72 -18.78 -3.42
N PHE A 429 23.86 -18.15 -2.61
CA PHE A 429 24.27 -17.27 -1.51
C PHE A 429 25.11 -18.03 -0.49
N SER A 430 24.61 -19.19 -0.03
CA SER A 430 25.29 -20.02 0.96
C SER A 430 26.70 -20.43 0.48
N ARG A 431 26.85 -20.72 -0.82
CA ARG A 431 28.14 -21.04 -1.44
C ARG A 431 29.05 -19.82 -1.56
N ALA A 432 28.53 -18.68 -2.02
CA ALA A 432 29.31 -17.45 -2.20
C ALA A 432 29.92 -16.94 -0.88
N PHE A 433 29.23 -17.12 0.25
CA PHE A 433 29.70 -16.73 1.58
C PHE A 433 30.20 -17.89 2.44
N LYS A 434 30.23 -19.12 1.90
CA LYS A 434 30.64 -20.34 2.63
C LYS A 434 29.90 -20.50 3.96
N CYS A 435 28.59 -20.28 3.97
CA CYS A 435 27.76 -20.37 5.17
C CYS A 435 27.75 -21.79 5.74
N ALA A 436 27.96 -21.93 7.05
CA ALA A 436 27.81 -23.21 7.73
C ALA A 436 26.33 -23.65 7.78
N LYS A 437 26.06 -24.96 7.77
CA LYS A 437 24.69 -25.52 7.71
C LYS A 437 23.84 -25.24 8.96
N ASP A 438 24.49 -24.87 10.06
CA ASP A 438 23.89 -24.47 11.33
C ASP A 438 23.83 -22.95 11.51
N SER A 439 24.39 -22.18 10.57
CA SER A 439 24.36 -20.72 10.62
C SER A 439 22.94 -20.18 10.43
N PRO A 440 22.60 -19.01 11.04
CA PRO A 440 21.29 -18.39 10.88
C PRO A 440 20.91 -18.05 9.43
N MET A 441 21.91 -17.88 8.56
CA MET A 441 21.74 -17.55 7.14
C MET A 441 21.69 -18.79 6.24
N TYR A 442 21.64 -20.01 6.80
CA TYR A 442 21.38 -21.23 6.06
C TYR A 442 20.03 -21.84 6.48
N SER A 443 19.00 -21.69 5.64
CA SER A 443 17.72 -22.37 5.89
C SER A 443 17.82 -23.86 5.58
N LYS A 444 17.54 -24.73 6.56
CA LYS A 444 17.43 -26.18 6.36
C LYS A 444 16.20 -26.57 5.51
N ARG A 445 15.12 -25.78 5.60
CA ARG A 445 13.90 -25.93 4.80
C ARG A 445 13.77 -24.72 3.89
N LYS A 446 14.42 -24.78 2.72
CA LYS A 446 14.41 -23.69 1.75
C LYS A 446 13.04 -23.59 1.09
N CYS A 447 12.37 -22.45 1.26
CA CYS A 447 11.14 -22.16 0.54
C CYS A 447 11.50 -21.49 -0.79
N VAL A 448 11.28 -22.20 -1.90
CA VAL A 448 11.52 -21.72 -3.27
C VAL A 448 10.30 -22.04 -4.12
N LEU A 449 9.78 -21.04 -4.83
CA LEU A 449 8.60 -21.18 -5.66
C LEU A 449 8.93 -21.06 -7.15
N TRP A 450 9.40 -19.87 -7.55
CA TRP A 450 9.77 -19.49 -8.92
C TRP A 450 11.28 -19.48 -9.14
#